data_AF-A0A443S236-F1
#
_entry.id   AF-A0A443S236-F1
#
_cell.length_a   1.000
_cell.length_b   1.000
_cell.length_c   1.000
_cell.angle_alpha   90.00
_cell.angle_beta   90.00
_cell.angle_gamma   90.00
#
_symmetry.space_group_name_H-M   'P 1'
#
loop_
_entity.id
_entity.type
_entity.pdbx_description
1 polymer ?
#
loop_
_entity_poly.entity_id
_entity_poly.type
_entity_poly.pdbx_seq_one_letter_code
_entity_poly.pdbx_strand_id
1 'polypeptide(L)'
;MFTCKSGERIESSKICDFKFDCKSKEDENGCGDCDFENGPCGYQNNGFKEQKDAFEDNTMMELLSDDQLSASLRTNLFRRSATTCKLQFRYRLKSRDKNNVITVGLTNDVYDEVLIWESTLNTSITGNEWNTATISVGAMKEFYIFFKGYAKSTWSLFGGTKTAVVAFDDIKFIDCAIPTRSDCHLDQFKCKNGACVDMKYVCDYQDDCGDNSDELTCDAYVNRCDFETETNCQKWSYSNLRVSPAAMSPDDGPTRDHTTGWKSGSFLVTNDNYKTKIIYDGLYPSNDCYLRFFYNTFASEATVEVNMVYENNTQISLQKFRQHNDYIFKRSVVQIPKIDSGESVQIVIRGKIGTAFFGVGTQFLAFDDLSLTPKCFKDETVITTTTTESTVDNKCIRTCDVNRCLNESEICNFVKDCYDGTDELNCGDCSFEDTLCDWQNVGEEQWFLVNSNRFKGNKLIPNVDATGSEAGSFIVLQSFADSRKEQIAILRSPTLKNLSHSCLIQFSYFNNLKDGSLRVQVTNNTNTTVLFTAPLTNALKWKKQSIALNSIKGEFNIEIVGTGTYHQWIDSIVPIGIDEFKMIGCEPIREVLNISCLFANDNCGWQTENGTWIFDEATQ
;
A
#
# COMPACT_ATOMS: atom_id res chain seq x y z
N MET A 1 25.74 -8.74 11.84
CA MET A 1 26.70 -7.74 12.35
C MET A 1 27.96 -7.80 11.51
N PHE A 2 28.38 -6.68 10.95
CA PHE A 2 29.63 -6.48 10.22
C PHE A 2 30.66 -5.81 11.13
N THR A 3 31.94 -6.18 11.00
CA THR A 3 33.02 -5.58 11.81
C THR A 3 33.88 -4.73 10.89
N CYS A 4 33.87 -3.43 11.12
CA CYS A 4 34.72 -2.49 10.41
C CYS A 4 36.20 -2.74 10.76
N LYS A 5 37.12 -2.42 9.86
CA LYS A 5 38.58 -2.41 10.02
C LYS A 5 39.02 -1.50 11.17
N SER A 6 38.28 -0.43 11.42
CA SER A 6 38.42 0.46 12.58
C SER A 6 38.06 -0.21 13.92
N GLY A 7 37.40 -1.39 13.89
CA GLY A 7 37.04 -2.19 15.06
C GLY A 7 35.60 -2.00 15.56
N GLU A 8 34.84 -1.04 15.02
CA GLU A 8 33.42 -0.90 15.34
C GLU A 8 32.55 -1.96 14.66
N ARG A 9 31.37 -2.24 15.22
CA ARG A 9 30.44 -3.23 14.69
C ARG A 9 29.14 -2.54 14.29
N ILE A 10 28.73 -2.75 13.05
CA ILE A 10 27.49 -2.22 12.48
C ILE A 10 26.54 -3.36 12.14
N GLU A 11 25.26 -3.05 11.98
CA GLU A 11 24.27 -4.01 11.51
C GLU A 11 24.55 -4.41 10.06
N SER A 12 24.16 -5.62 9.67
CA SER A 12 24.39 -6.10 8.30
C SER A 12 23.51 -5.40 7.26
N SER A 13 22.47 -4.70 7.70
CA SER A 13 21.60 -3.81 6.93
C SER A 13 22.28 -2.49 6.52
N LYS A 14 23.41 -2.14 7.15
CA LYS A 14 24.19 -0.91 6.97
C LYS A 14 25.41 -1.09 6.04
N ILE A 15 25.38 -2.13 5.22
CA ILE A 15 26.42 -2.41 4.21
C ILE A 15 25.77 -2.17 2.86
N CYS A 16 26.39 -1.41 1.98
CA CYS A 16 25.81 -1.00 0.71
C CYS A 16 24.43 -0.32 0.90
N ASP A 17 24.34 0.64 1.82
CA ASP A 17 23.14 1.46 2.08
C ASP A 17 23.31 2.93 1.65
N PHE A 18 24.38 3.22 0.90
CA PHE A 18 24.78 4.54 0.41
C PHE A 18 25.22 5.51 1.50
N LYS A 19 25.48 5.02 2.72
CA LYS A 19 25.96 5.83 3.84
C LYS A 19 27.18 5.20 4.49
N PHE A 20 28.21 6.02 4.72
CA PHE A 20 29.37 5.59 5.49
C PHE A 20 29.03 5.53 6.99
N ASP A 21 28.77 4.33 7.50
CA ASP A 21 28.61 4.01 8.90
C ASP A 21 29.92 3.52 9.54
N CYS A 22 30.82 2.88 8.78
CA CYS A 22 32.19 2.64 9.22
C CYS A 22 33.03 3.92 9.11
N LYS A 23 33.84 4.23 10.14
CA LYS A 23 34.83 5.34 10.08
C LYS A 23 35.86 5.15 8.97
N SER A 24 36.19 3.90 8.68
CA SER A 24 37.09 3.52 7.58
C SER A 24 36.38 3.38 6.22
N LYS A 25 35.06 3.62 6.16
CA LYS A 25 34.21 3.74 4.97
C LYS A 25 34.04 2.47 4.10
N GLU A 26 34.50 1.33 4.59
CA GLU A 26 34.57 0.09 3.83
C GLU A 26 33.26 -0.68 3.74
N ASP A 27 32.25 -0.26 4.49
CA ASP A 27 30.87 -0.72 4.38
C ASP A 27 30.25 -0.36 3.02
N GLU A 28 30.71 0.71 2.37
CA GLU A 28 30.28 1.11 1.03
C GLU A 28 31.31 0.83 -0.08
N ASN A 29 32.48 0.27 0.30
CA ASN A 29 33.52 -0.05 -0.67
C ASN A 29 33.08 -1.18 -1.59
N GLY A 30 33.01 -0.87 -2.89
CA GLY A 30 32.65 -1.84 -3.93
C GLY A 30 31.15 -2.14 -4.03
N CYS A 31 30.31 -1.26 -3.49
CA CYS A 31 28.85 -1.36 -3.60
C CYS A 31 28.31 -0.62 -4.82
N GLY A 32 28.78 0.62 -5.05
CA GLY A 32 28.20 1.58 -6.00
C GLY A 32 29.22 2.19 -6.95
N ASP A 33 29.57 3.46 -6.75
CA ASP A 33 30.36 4.26 -7.70
C ASP A 33 31.59 3.52 -8.25
N CYS A 34 31.81 3.65 -9.56
CA CYS A 34 32.92 3.01 -10.23
C CYS A 34 33.41 3.79 -11.45
N ASP A 35 34.68 4.16 -11.42
CA ASP A 35 35.45 4.74 -12.53
C ASP A 35 36.37 3.72 -13.22
N PHE A 36 36.35 2.45 -12.78
CA PHE A 36 37.13 1.32 -13.30
C PHE A 36 38.67 1.46 -13.30
N GLU A 37 39.25 2.61 -12.92
CA GLU A 37 40.69 2.86 -12.96
C GLU A 37 41.52 1.96 -12.05
N ASN A 38 40.91 1.48 -10.96
CA ASN A 38 41.55 0.62 -9.97
C ASN A 38 40.91 -0.78 -9.90
N GLY A 39 40.30 -1.21 -11.02
CA GLY A 39 39.62 -2.50 -11.17
C GLY A 39 38.09 -2.38 -11.08
N PRO A 40 37.36 -3.51 -10.99
CA PRO A 40 35.92 -3.56 -11.24
C PRO A 40 35.03 -3.03 -10.11
N CYS A 41 35.59 -2.35 -9.11
CA CYS A 41 34.85 -1.79 -7.95
C CYS A 41 33.88 -2.77 -7.28
N GLY A 42 34.24 -4.05 -7.18
CA GLY A 42 33.40 -5.08 -6.57
C GLY A 42 32.24 -5.59 -7.44
N TYR A 43 32.08 -5.09 -8.67
CA TYR A 43 31.08 -5.58 -9.60
C TYR A 43 31.43 -7.00 -10.08
N GLN A 44 30.39 -7.82 -10.21
CA GLN A 44 30.46 -9.13 -10.80
C GLN A 44 30.40 -9.00 -12.32
N ASN A 45 31.55 -9.15 -12.94
CA ASN A 45 31.72 -9.04 -14.39
C ASN A 45 31.63 -10.41 -15.06
N ASN A 46 30.71 -10.53 -16.02
CA ASN A 46 30.58 -11.69 -16.89
C ASN A 46 30.64 -11.24 -18.36
N GLY A 47 31.86 -11.11 -18.87
CA GLY A 47 32.15 -10.92 -20.28
C GLY A 47 32.76 -9.57 -20.65
N PHE A 48 32.45 -8.47 -19.96
CA PHE A 48 33.06 -7.18 -20.31
C PHE A 48 34.58 -7.24 -20.07
N LYS A 49 35.36 -6.54 -20.90
CA LYS A 49 36.81 -6.42 -20.74
C LYS A 49 37.16 -5.02 -20.28
N GLU A 50 38.05 -4.91 -19.30
CA GLU A 50 38.68 -3.64 -18.94
C GLU A 50 39.60 -3.23 -20.10
N GLN A 51 39.39 -2.04 -20.64
CA GLN A 51 40.18 -1.48 -21.74
C GLN A 51 40.58 -0.05 -21.42
N LYS A 52 41.77 0.37 -21.86
CA LYS A 52 42.17 1.78 -21.78
C LYS A 52 41.61 2.55 -22.97
N ASP A 53 40.93 3.66 -22.72
CA ASP A 53 40.55 4.58 -23.77
C ASP A 53 41.82 5.16 -24.42
N ALA A 54 41.97 4.90 -25.71
CA ALA A 54 43.08 5.40 -26.50
C ALA A 54 43.13 6.95 -26.56
N PHE A 55 42.05 7.64 -26.21
CA PHE A 55 41.94 9.10 -26.27
C PHE A 55 41.94 9.80 -24.90
N GLU A 56 41.52 9.13 -23.82
CA GLU A 56 41.36 9.74 -22.49
C GLU A 56 42.30 9.13 -21.42
N ASP A 57 43.06 8.06 -21.72
CA ASP A 57 43.87 7.28 -20.74
C ASP A 57 43.08 6.86 -19.49
N ASN A 58 41.76 6.65 -19.68
CA ASN A 58 40.78 6.19 -18.70
C ASN A 58 40.45 4.72 -18.99
N THR A 59 40.39 3.88 -17.97
CA THR A 59 39.98 2.49 -18.04
C THR A 59 38.45 2.40 -18.08
N MET A 60 37.88 1.75 -19.09
CA MET A 60 36.44 1.54 -19.22
C MET A 60 36.11 0.05 -19.34
N MET A 61 34.82 -0.28 -19.19
CA MET A 61 34.29 -1.60 -19.51
C MET A 61 33.84 -1.66 -20.97
N GLU A 62 34.42 -2.57 -21.76
CA GLU A 62 34.14 -2.71 -23.19
C GLU A 62 33.70 -4.14 -23.57
N LEU A 63 32.73 -4.21 -24.48
CA LEU A 63 32.30 -5.41 -25.18
C LEU A 63 32.52 -5.23 -26.68
N LEU A 64 33.35 -6.11 -27.25
CA LEU A 64 33.57 -6.23 -28.69
C LEU A 64 32.78 -7.39 -29.26
N SER A 65 32.07 -7.16 -30.36
CA SER A 65 31.25 -8.19 -31.02
C SER A 65 32.05 -9.38 -31.55
N ASP A 66 33.35 -9.22 -31.76
CA ASP A 66 34.24 -10.27 -32.26
C ASP A 66 34.63 -11.27 -31.16
N ASP A 67 34.52 -10.85 -29.89
CA ASP A 67 34.79 -11.71 -28.74
C ASP A 67 33.54 -12.50 -28.34
N GLN A 68 32.42 -11.80 -28.17
CA GLN A 68 31.13 -12.38 -27.79
C GLN A 68 29.98 -11.43 -28.13
N LEU A 69 28.75 -11.96 -28.18
CA LEU A 69 27.56 -11.19 -28.55
C LEU A 69 26.95 -10.41 -27.38
N SER A 70 27.13 -10.87 -26.14
CA SER A 70 26.56 -10.23 -24.96
C SER A 70 27.48 -10.34 -23.75
N ALA A 71 27.42 -9.35 -22.88
CA ALA A 71 28.08 -9.36 -21.58
C ALA A 71 27.17 -8.74 -20.52
N SER A 72 27.43 -9.07 -19.26
CA SER A 72 26.69 -8.51 -18.12
C SER A 72 27.63 -8.08 -17.00
N LEU A 73 27.30 -6.98 -16.35
CA LEU A 73 27.97 -6.49 -15.15
C LEU A 73 26.91 -6.30 -14.06
N ARG A 74 27.14 -6.79 -12.85
CA ARG A 74 26.18 -6.71 -11.74
C ARG A 74 26.83 -6.13 -10.48
N THR A 75 26.13 -5.27 -9.76
CA THR A 75 26.59 -4.71 -8.47
C THR A 75 26.63 -5.78 -7.38
N ASN A 76 27.10 -5.40 -6.19
CA ASN A 76 26.76 -6.11 -4.96
C ASN A 76 25.32 -5.76 -4.51
N LEU A 77 24.83 -6.46 -3.49
CA LEU A 77 23.49 -6.27 -2.95
C LEU A 77 23.38 -4.91 -2.26
N PHE A 78 22.55 -4.02 -2.78
CA PHE A 78 22.14 -2.81 -2.08
C PHE A 78 21.03 -3.13 -1.10
N ARG A 79 21.11 -2.55 0.10
CA ARG A 79 20.12 -2.80 1.14
C ARG A 79 18.87 -1.96 0.94
N ARG A 80 19.04 -0.66 0.74
CA ARG A 80 17.97 0.30 0.54
C ARG A 80 18.43 1.49 -0.29
N SER A 81 17.51 2.10 -1.01
CA SER A 81 17.71 3.40 -1.65
C SER A 81 16.58 4.37 -1.32
N ALA A 82 16.86 5.66 -1.36
CA ALA A 82 15.87 6.72 -1.22
C ALA A 82 15.03 6.90 -2.49
N THR A 83 13.87 7.53 -2.35
CA THR A 83 12.96 7.87 -3.44
C THR A 83 13.60 8.81 -4.48
N THR A 84 14.62 9.55 -4.08
CA THR A 84 15.41 10.46 -4.94
C THR A 84 16.56 9.78 -5.68
N CYS A 85 16.83 8.49 -5.44
CA CYS A 85 18.01 7.80 -5.96
C CYS A 85 18.06 7.83 -7.49
N LYS A 86 19.23 8.20 -8.02
CA LYS A 86 19.53 8.21 -9.45
C LYS A 86 20.84 7.53 -9.74
N LEU A 87 20.88 6.81 -10.85
CA LEU A 87 22.08 6.22 -11.42
C LEU A 87 22.52 7.05 -12.63
N GLN A 88 23.75 7.52 -12.63
CA GLN A 88 24.37 8.21 -13.75
C GLN A 88 25.59 7.43 -14.23
N PHE A 89 25.78 7.32 -15.55
CA PHE A 89 26.98 6.73 -16.13
C PHE A 89 27.21 7.26 -17.54
N ARG A 90 28.45 7.14 -18.02
CA ARG A 90 28.81 7.43 -19.41
C ARG A 90 28.79 6.17 -20.24
N TYR A 91 28.35 6.27 -21.49
CA TYR A 91 28.33 5.13 -22.40
C TYR A 91 28.64 5.53 -23.84
N ARG A 92 29.20 4.58 -24.59
CA ARG A 92 29.57 4.72 -25.99
C ARG A 92 29.10 3.50 -26.77
N LEU A 93 28.39 3.75 -27.86
CA LEU A 93 27.95 2.71 -28.80
C LEU A 93 28.54 3.01 -30.17
N LYS A 94 29.24 2.03 -30.75
CA LYS A 94 29.76 2.14 -32.12
C LYS A 94 29.03 1.15 -33.02
N SER A 95 28.19 1.67 -33.92
CA SER A 95 27.50 0.86 -34.93
C SER A 95 27.07 1.66 -36.17
N ARG A 96 26.91 0.96 -37.30
CA ARG A 96 26.14 1.43 -38.47
C ARG A 96 24.71 0.89 -38.52
N ASP A 97 24.39 -0.14 -37.71
CA ASP A 97 23.08 -0.80 -37.66
C ASP A 97 22.47 -0.76 -36.24
N LYS A 98 21.14 -0.88 -36.18
CA LYS A 98 20.28 -0.75 -34.98
C LYS A 98 20.44 -1.83 -33.89
N ASN A 99 21.49 -2.65 -33.92
CA ASN A 99 21.53 -3.91 -33.17
C ASN A 99 22.37 -3.88 -31.89
N ASN A 100 23.07 -2.79 -31.57
CA ASN A 100 23.86 -2.70 -30.34
C ASN A 100 23.06 -1.95 -29.28
N VAL A 101 22.96 -2.53 -28.09
CA VAL A 101 22.14 -1.99 -27.02
C VAL A 101 22.82 -2.19 -25.67
N ILE A 102 22.69 -1.18 -24.79
CA ILE A 102 22.93 -1.31 -23.35
C ILE A 102 21.57 -1.24 -22.68
N THR A 103 21.28 -2.21 -21.84
CA THR A 103 20.13 -2.19 -20.94
C THR A 103 20.59 -2.14 -19.50
N VAL A 104 19.87 -1.39 -18.68
CA VAL A 104 20.08 -1.31 -17.23
C VAL A 104 18.80 -1.76 -16.55
N GLY A 105 18.95 -2.62 -15.54
CA GLY A 105 17.82 -3.18 -14.82
C GLY A 105 18.13 -3.47 -13.36
N LEU A 106 17.08 -3.83 -12.64
CA LEU A 106 17.11 -4.20 -11.24
C LEU A 106 16.75 -5.68 -11.08
N THR A 107 17.30 -6.32 -10.05
CA THR A 107 16.91 -7.70 -9.69
C THR A 107 17.08 -7.97 -8.20
N ASN A 108 16.36 -8.96 -7.68
CA ASN A 108 16.34 -9.35 -6.26
C ASN A 108 16.85 -10.80 -6.00
N ASP A 109 17.80 -11.29 -6.81
CA ASP A 109 18.37 -12.66 -6.79
C ASP A 109 17.40 -13.83 -7.13
N VAL A 110 16.07 -13.62 -7.16
CA VAL A 110 15.05 -14.68 -7.37
C VAL A 110 14.44 -14.64 -8.78
N TYR A 111 15.25 -14.35 -9.80
CA TYR A 111 14.87 -14.27 -11.23
C TYR A 111 13.91 -13.14 -11.63
N ASP A 112 13.50 -12.26 -10.72
CA ASP A 112 12.73 -11.09 -11.10
C ASP A 112 13.69 -10.00 -11.59
N GLU A 113 13.84 -9.88 -12.91
CA GLU A 113 14.63 -8.84 -13.58
C GLU A 113 13.71 -7.81 -14.22
N VAL A 114 13.79 -6.55 -13.80
CA VAL A 114 13.02 -5.43 -14.37
C VAL A 114 13.95 -4.46 -15.07
N LEU A 115 13.53 -3.92 -16.21
CA LEU A 115 14.36 -3.02 -17.04
C LEU A 115 13.98 -1.57 -16.78
N ILE A 116 14.93 -0.77 -16.28
CA ILE A 116 14.70 0.64 -15.94
C ILE A 116 15.29 1.60 -16.97
N TRP A 117 16.05 1.09 -17.94
CA TRP A 117 16.58 1.91 -19.04
C TRP A 117 17.09 1.06 -20.21
N GLU A 118 16.96 1.60 -21.41
CA GLU A 118 17.55 1.08 -22.63
C GLU A 118 18.16 2.22 -23.47
N SER A 119 19.34 1.97 -24.05
CA SER A 119 20.01 2.93 -24.92
C SER A 119 19.26 3.15 -26.23
N THR A 120 18.95 4.40 -26.59
CA THR A 120 18.34 4.72 -27.88
C THR A 120 19.39 4.87 -29.00
N LEU A 121 19.02 4.46 -30.21
CA LEU A 121 19.92 4.27 -31.36
C LEU A 121 20.37 5.54 -32.10
N ASN A 122 20.05 6.75 -31.62
CA ASN A 122 20.17 7.98 -32.41
C ASN A 122 21.26 8.96 -31.97
N THR A 123 22.13 8.59 -31.02
CA THR A 123 23.23 9.46 -30.59
C THR A 123 24.48 9.29 -31.47
N SER A 124 24.50 10.05 -32.57
CA SER A 124 25.64 10.33 -33.45
C SER A 124 26.22 9.15 -34.26
N ILE A 125 25.96 9.20 -35.57
CA ILE A 125 26.55 8.34 -36.62
C ILE A 125 28.10 8.53 -36.72
N THR A 126 28.69 9.42 -35.92
CA THR A 126 30.14 9.71 -35.88
C THR A 126 30.92 8.81 -34.90
N GLY A 127 30.25 8.00 -34.06
CA GLY A 127 30.78 6.73 -33.53
C GLY A 127 31.93 6.78 -32.52
N ASN A 128 32.33 7.94 -32.01
CA ASN A 128 33.41 8.10 -31.02
C ASN A 128 33.02 8.93 -29.77
N GLU A 129 31.81 9.47 -29.69
CA GLU A 129 31.43 10.38 -28.60
C GLU A 129 30.83 9.62 -27.41
N TRP A 130 31.24 10.02 -26.21
CA TRP A 130 30.66 9.56 -24.95
C TRP A 130 29.31 10.24 -24.70
N ASN A 131 28.30 9.45 -24.40
CA ASN A 131 26.99 9.91 -23.96
C ASN A 131 26.88 9.76 -22.45
N THR A 132 25.91 10.45 -21.83
CA THR A 132 25.63 10.31 -20.40
C THR A 132 24.17 9.93 -20.22
N ALA A 133 23.93 8.84 -19.50
CA ALA A 133 22.60 8.44 -19.05
C ALA A 133 22.42 8.87 -17.60
N THR A 134 21.23 9.31 -17.24
CA THR A 134 20.82 9.53 -15.84
C THR A 134 19.44 8.91 -15.69
N ILE A 135 19.37 7.90 -14.85
CA ILE A 135 18.21 7.02 -14.68
C ILE A 135 17.73 7.16 -13.25
N SER A 136 16.43 7.40 -13.06
CA SER A 136 15.86 7.34 -11.71
C SER A 136 15.91 5.88 -11.23
N VAL A 137 16.17 5.61 -9.96
CA VAL A 137 16.08 4.25 -9.39
C VAL A 137 14.89 4.17 -8.45
N GLY A 138 14.67 5.24 -7.68
CA GLY A 138 13.60 5.32 -6.68
C GLY A 138 13.93 4.52 -5.42
N ALA A 139 12.95 4.44 -4.52
CA ALA A 139 13.07 3.66 -3.30
C ALA A 139 12.97 2.17 -3.63
N MET A 140 14.00 1.43 -3.26
CA MET A 140 14.09 -0.02 -3.47
C MET A 140 14.67 -0.66 -2.21
N LYS A 141 14.34 -1.94 -1.99
CA LYS A 141 14.86 -2.75 -0.89
C LYS A 141 15.48 -4.03 -1.44
N GLU A 142 16.66 -4.37 -0.93
CA GLU A 142 17.39 -5.60 -1.24
C GLU A 142 17.47 -5.91 -2.74
N PHE A 143 18.23 -5.08 -3.46
CA PHE A 143 18.28 -5.12 -4.92
C PHE A 143 19.71 -5.05 -5.45
N TYR A 144 19.89 -5.55 -6.67
CA TYR A 144 21.09 -5.40 -7.48
C TYR A 144 20.77 -4.53 -8.68
N ILE A 145 21.76 -3.79 -9.17
CA ILE A 145 21.72 -3.20 -10.50
C ILE A 145 22.54 -4.07 -11.44
N PHE A 146 21.99 -4.34 -12.61
CA PHE A 146 22.73 -4.99 -13.69
C PHE A 146 22.78 -4.10 -14.93
N PHE A 147 23.91 -4.20 -15.63
CA PHE A 147 24.13 -3.70 -16.97
C PHE A 147 24.23 -4.91 -17.89
N LYS A 148 23.47 -4.92 -18.97
CA LYS A 148 23.61 -5.92 -20.05
C LYS A 148 23.95 -5.20 -21.33
N GLY A 149 25.05 -5.62 -21.96
CA GLY A 149 25.47 -5.14 -23.27
C GLY A 149 25.23 -6.21 -24.30
N TYR A 150 24.72 -5.82 -25.46
CA TYR A 150 24.62 -6.68 -26.63
C TYR A 150 25.26 -5.98 -27.84
N ALA A 151 26.18 -6.66 -28.51
CA ALA A 151 26.97 -6.14 -29.61
C ALA A 151 26.99 -7.13 -30.78
N LYS A 152 26.56 -6.70 -31.96
CA LYS A 152 26.51 -7.55 -33.16
C LYS A 152 27.30 -6.94 -34.31
N SER A 153 28.33 -7.65 -34.77
CA SER A 153 29.15 -7.24 -35.92
C SER A 153 28.30 -7.16 -37.19
N THR A 154 28.62 -6.22 -38.07
CA THR A 154 27.91 -6.03 -39.33
C THR A 154 28.84 -6.22 -40.51
N TRP A 155 28.32 -6.83 -41.58
CA TRP A 155 29.08 -7.09 -42.80
C TRP A 155 28.78 -6.02 -43.86
N SER A 156 29.82 -5.40 -44.42
CA SER A 156 29.67 -4.44 -45.52
C SER A 156 30.32 -4.96 -46.81
N LEU A 157 29.56 -4.90 -47.91
CA LEU A 157 29.97 -5.34 -49.26
C LEU A 157 31.28 -4.71 -49.78
N PHE A 158 31.65 -3.52 -49.29
CA PHE A 158 32.86 -2.79 -49.72
C PHE A 158 33.83 -2.50 -48.58
N GLY A 159 33.61 -3.06 -47.37
CA GLY A 159 34.34 -2.65 -46.15
C GLY A 159 34.70 -3.75 -45.16
N GLY A 160 34.40 -5.03 -45.47
CA GLY A 160 34.63 -6.18 -44.60
C GLY A 160 33.70 -6.24 -43.38
N THR A 161 33.98 -7.14 -42.44
CA THR A 161 33.32 -7.19 -41.14
C THR A 161 33.71 -5.96 -40.32
N LYS A 162 32.72 -5.25 -39.79
CA LYS A 162 32.93 -4.15 -38.85
C LYS A 162 32.55 -4.61 -37.45
N THR A 163 33.53 -4.56 -36.54
CA THR A 163 33.36 -4.85 -35.13
C THR A 163 32.46 -3.78 -34.49
N ALA A 164 31.44 -4.25 -33.79
CA ALA A 164 30.56 -3.45 -32.96
C ALA A 164 31.18 -3.29 -31.57
N VAL A 165 31.02 -2.10 -30.99
CA VAL A 165 31.55 -1.78 -29.66
C VAL A 165 30.44 -1.25 -28.76
N VAL A 166 30.39 -1.79 -27.56
CA VAL A 166 29.56 -1.31 -26.46
C VAL A 166 30.49 -1.03 -25.28
N ALA A 167 30.54 0.21 -24.82
CA ALA A 167 31.37 0.60 -23.68
C ALA A 167 30.62 1.49 -22.70
N PHE A 168 30.97 1.41 -21.43
CA PHE A 168 30.46 2.29 -20.39
C PHE A 168 31.52 2.53 -19.30
N ASP A 169 31.35 3.64 -18.59
CA ASP A 169 32.31 4.19 -17.64
C ASP A 169 31.63 5.18 -16.67
N ASP A 170 32.36 5.67 -15.67
CA ASP A 170 31.98 6.75 -14.75
C ASP A 170 30.60 6.51 -14.08
N ILE A 171 30.40 5.34 -13.48
CA ILE A 171 29.16 4.98 -12.79
C ILE A 171 29.07 5.73 -11.45
N LYS A 172 27.95 6.43 -11.23
CA LYS A 172 27.68 7.21 -10.02
C LYS A 172 26.25 7.05 -9.53
N PHE A 173 26.10 6.93 -8.22
CA PHE A 173 24.82 6.92 -7.51
C PHE A 173 24.59 8.26 -6.82
N ILE A 174 23.52 8.95 -7.20
CA ILE A 174 23.22 10.32 -6.80
C ILE A 174 21.95 10.30 -5.94
N ASP A 175 22.03 10.92 -4.75
CA ASP A 175 20.89 11.08 -3.83
C ASP A 175 20.19 9.76 -3.43
N CYS A 176 20.98 8.68 -3.27
CA CYS A 176 20.47 7.34 -2.98
C CYS A 176 20.40 6.99 -1.49
N ALA A 177 21.09 7.73 -0.62
CA ALA A 177 21.04 7.51 0.81
C ALA A 177 19.67 7.90 1.38
N ILE A 178 19.11 7.05 2.24
CA ILE A 178 17.84 7.33 2.92
C ILE A 178 17.91 8.62 3.76
N PRO A 179 16.78 9.33 3.94
CA PRO A 179 16.75 10.53 4.77
C PRO A 179 17.30 10.28 6.17
N THR A 180 18.08 11.24 6.65
CA THR A 180 18.70 11.16 7.98
C THR A 180 17.83 11.84 9.03
N ARG A 181 18.07 11.50 10.29
CA ARG A 181 17.37 12.08 11.44
C ARG A 181 17.50 13.60 11.46
N SER A 182 16.38 14.30 11.62
CA SER A 182 16.29 15.74 11.77
C SER A 182 15.18 16.13 12.75
N ASP A 183 15.17 17.40 13.18
CA ASP A 183 14.04 17.96 13.94
C ASP A 183 12.93 18.34 12.94
N CYS A 184 11.75 17.74 13.11
CA CYS A 184 10.63 17.92 12.19
C CYS A 184 9.88 19.22 12.45
N HIS A 185 9.44 19.87 11.37
CA HIS A 185 8.50 20.98 11.44
C HIS A 185 7.07 20.49 11.75
N LEU A 186 6.19 21.40 12.17
CA LEU A 186 4.79 21.09 12.55
C LEU A 186 3.96 20.47 11.41
N ASP A 187 4.34 20.72 10.16
CA ASP A 187 3.71 20.22 8.93
C ASP A 187 4.38 18.94 8.39
N GLN A 188 5.25 18.31 9.18
CA GLN A 188 5.98 17.10 8.80
C GLN A 188 5.64 15.91 9.70
N PHE A 189 5.53 14.74 9.09
CA PHE A 189 5.45 13.47 9.78
C PHE A 189 6.85 13.00 10.18
N LYS A 190 6.95 12.47 11.40
CA LYS A 190 8.21 11.94 11.95
C LYS A 190 8.27 10.43 11.77
N CYS A 191 9.17 9.99 10.91
CA CYS A 191 9.45 8.59 10.66
C CYS A 191 9.99 7.89 11.91
N LYS A 192 9.87 6.55 11.95
CA LYS A 192 10.40 5.72 13.04
C LYS A 192 11.93 5.78 13.13
N ASN A 193 12.63 5.92 12.00
CA ASN A 193 14.07 6.19 11.93
C ASN A 193 14.46 7.63 12.34
N GLY A 194 13.49 8.50 12.60
CA GLY A 194 13.67 9.89 13.00
C GLY A 194 13.86 10.89 11.87
N ALA A 195 13.76 10.47 10.61
CA ALA A 195 13.63 11.39 9.48
C ALA A 195 12.28 12.11 9.48
N CYS A 196 12.17 13.15 8.67
CA CYS A 196 10.96 13.94 8.54
C CYS A 196 10.48 13.92 7.09
N VAL A 197 9.21 13.62 6.88
CA VAL A 197 8.56 13.64 5.57
C VAL A 197 7.39 14.62 5.62
N ASP A 198 7.06 15.25 4.50
CA ASP A 198 5.94 16.18 4.42
C ASP A 198 4.62 15.43 4.61
N MET A 199 3.68 15.98 5.37
CA MET A 199 2.37 15.35 5.63
C MET A 199 1.61 14.97 4.35
N LYS A 200 1.82 15.69 3.23
CA LYS A 200 1.19 15.33 1.95
C LYS A 200 1.75 14.05 1.33
N TYR A 201 2.90 13.55 1.77
CA TYR A 201 3.51 12.32 1.26
C TYR A 201 3.19 11.08 2.11
N VAL A 202 2.59 11.25 3.29
CA VAL A 202 2.20 10.13 4.14
C VAL A 202 1.07 9.32 3.48
N CYS A 203 1.18 8.00 3.48
CA CYS A 203 0.17 7.10 2.92
C CYS A 203 -0.11 7.37 1.43
N ASP A 204 0.93 7.68 0.66
CA ASP A 204 0.87 7.92 -0.77
C ASP A 204 1.38 6.74 -1.62
N TYR A 205 1.71 5.61 -0.99
CA TYR A 205 2.31 4.40 -1.59
C TYR A 205 3.81 4.50 -1.91
N GLN A 206 4.50 5.49 -1.36
CA GLN A 206 5.94 5.63 -1.52
C GLN A 206 6.64 5.66 -0.16
N ASP A 207 7.64 4.80 0.04
CA ASP A 207 8.46 4.80 1.26
C ASP A 207 9.44 6.00 1.26
N ASP A 208 8.97 7.18 1.64
CA ASP A 208 9.82 8.37 1.77
C ASP A 208 10.64 8.34 3.06
N CYS A 209 10.20 7.61 4.08
CA CYS A 209 10.98 7.42 5.29
C CYS A 209 12.23 6.55 5.06
N GLY A 210 12.21 5.64 4.09
CA GLY A 210 13.20 4.57 3.89
C GLY A 210 13.11 3.45 4.93
N ASP A 211 12.11 3.47 5.80
CA ASP A 211 11.76 2.42 6.76
C ASP A 211 10.27 2.03 6.74
N ASN A 212 9.55 2.57 5.77
CA ASN A 212 8.14 2.39 5.46
C ASN A 212 7.18 2.90 6.53
N SER A 213 7.65 3.67 7.54
CA SER A 213 6.80 4.08 8.67
C SER A 213 5.71 5.10 8.33
N ASP A 214 5.88 5.86 7.26
CA ASP A 214 4.89 6.74 6.64
C ASP A 214 3.77 6.01 5.89
N GLU A 215 3.93 4.72 5.63
CA GLU A 215 2.97 3.88 4.91
C GLU A 215 2.27 2.82 5.80
N LEU A 216 2.54 2.80 7.12
CA LEU A 216 2.00 1.78 8.03
C LEU A 216 0.62 2.09 8.62
N THR A 217 0.24 3.36 8.78
CA THR A 217 -0.97 3.76 9.49
C THR A 217 -1.80 4.73 8.64
N CYS A 218 -2.64 4.15 7.79
CA CYS A 218 -3.27 4.86 6.68
C CYS A 218 -4.80 4.86 6.69
N ASP A 219 -5.42 4.53 7.81
CA ASP A 219 -6.88 4.40 7.94
C ASP A 219 -7.61 5.73 7.64
N ALA A 220 -6.97 6.86 7.95
CA ALA A 220 -7.49 8.19 7.61
C ALA A 220 -7.47 8.49 6.10
N TYR A 221 -6.69 7.75 5.32
CA TYR A 221 -6.54 7.91 3.87
C TYR A 221 -7.45 6.91 3.16
N VAL A 222 -8.74 7.23 3.14
CA VAL A 222 -9.76 6.35 2.55
C VAL A 222 -9.66 6.29 1.02
N ASN A 223 -10.12 5.18 0.44
CA ASN A 223 -10.20 4.97 -1.01
C ASN A 223 -8.86 5.10 -1.75
N ARG A 224 -7.76 4.76 -1.09
CA ARG A 224 -6.47 4.51 -1.73
C ARG A 224 -6.56 3.31 -2.67
N CYS A 225 -5.91 3.39 -3.82
CA CYS A 225 -6.00 2.40 -4.88
C CYS A 225 -4.64 2.21 -5.56
N ASP A 226 -4.01 1.07 -5.31
CA ASP A 226 -2.73 0.62 -5.88
C ASP A 226 -2.90 -0.37 -7.04
N PHE A 227 -4.15 -0.74 -7.39
CA PHE A 227 -4.46 -1.71 -8.45
C PHE A 227 -3.89 -3.14 -8.26
N GLU A 228 -3.35 -3.44 -7.07
CA GLU A 228 -2.85 -4.76 -6.70
C GLU A 228 -3.98 -5.74 -6.40
N THR A 229 -5.09 -5.20 -5.90
CA THR A 229 -6.31 -5.95 -5.61
C THR A 229 -7.53 -5.22 -6.17
N GLU A 230 -8.51 -5.94 -6.70
CA GLU A 230 -9.71 -5.30 -7.28
C GLU A 230 -10.62 -4.62 -6.23
N THR A 231 -10.31 -4.74 -4.94
CA THR A 231 -11.20 -4.35 -3.83
C THR A 231 -10.99 -2.93 -3.31
N ASN A 232 -9.81 -2.32 -3.46
CA ASN A 232 -9.50 -0.97 -2.95
C ASN A 232 -9.79 0.17 -3.96
N CYS A 233 -10.08 -0.17 -5.22
CA CYS A 233 -10.25 0.81 -6.31
C CYS A 233 -11.70 1.19 -6.65
N GLN A 234 -12.70 0.71 -5.92
CA GLN A 234 -14.12 0.79 -6.34
C GLN A 234 -14.68 2.22 -6.47
N LYS A 235 -14.11 3.20 -5.75
CA LYS A 235 -14.50 4.63 -5.89
C LYS A 235 -13.90 5.29 -7.13
N TRP A 236 -12.86 4.71 -7.71
CA TRP A 236 -12.20 5.24 -8.90
C TRP A 236 -12.83 4.60 -10.14
N SER A 237 -13.43 5.43 -11.00
CA SER A 237 -13.89 4.96 -12.31
C SER A 237 -12.93 5.41 -13.40
N TYR A 238 -12.61 4.50 -14.31
CA TYR A 238 -11.70 4.78 -15.42
C TYR A 238 -12.25 4.29 -16.75
N SER A 239 -11.81 4.92 -17.84
CA SER A 239 -12.22 4.58 -19.20
C SER A 239 -11.04 4.67 -20.17
N ASN A 240 -11.02 3.78 -21.16
CA ASN A 240 -9.93 3.59 -22.12
C ASN A 240 -8.57 3.28 -21.46
N LEU A 241 -8.62 2.72 -20.26
CA LEU A 241 -7.50 2.20 -19.48
C LEU A 241 -7.84 0.77 -19.07
N ARG A 242 -6.80 -0.06 -18.93
CA ARG A 242 -6.93 -1.41 -18.39
C ARG A 242 -5.93 -1.60 -17.26
N VAL A 243 -6.28 -2.40 -16.27
CA VAL A 243 -5.31 -2.91 -15.30
C VAL A 243 -4.42 -3.89 -16.03
N SER A 244 -3.11 -3.76 -15.88
CA SER A 244 -2.11 -4.63 -16.49
C SER A 244 -0.98 -4.86 -15.50
N PRO A 245 -0.42 -6.08 -15.43
CA PRO A 245 0.84 -6.30 -14.76
C PRO A 245 1.97 -5.58 -15.50
N ALA A 246 3.13 -5.53 -14.86
CA ALA A 246 4.38 -5.07 -15.44
C ALA A 246 4.67 -5.68 -16.83
N ALA A 247 5.09 -4.83 -17.75
CA ALA A 247 5.44 -5.23 -19.11
C ALA A 247 6.74 -6.05 -19.16
N MET A 248 6.84 -6.95 -20.13
CA MET A 248 8.06 -7.73 -20.36
C MET A 248 9.20 -6.89 -20.95
N SER A 249 8.85 -5.85 -21.72
CA SER A 249 9.78 -4.95 -22.39
C SER A 249 9.40 -3.50 -22.08
N PRO A 250 10.37 -2.58 -21.93
CA PRO A 250 10.10 -1.15 -21.80
C PRO A 250 9.32 -0.57 -22.98
N ASP A 251 9.35 -1.24 -24.14
CA ASP A 251 8.56 -0.88 -25.29
C ASP A 251 7.05 -1.12 -25.09
N ASP A 252 6.65 -2.13 -24.31
CA ASP A 252 5.24 -2.51 -24.18
C ASP A 252 4.51 -1.77 -23.03
N GLY A 253 5.28 -1.17 -22.12
CA GLY A 253 4.78 -0.46 -20.94
C GLY A 253 5.84 -0.37 -19.83
N PRO A 254 5.47 0.15 -18.64
CA PRO A 254 6.34 0.08 -17.46
C PRO A 254 6.69 -1.37 -17.12
N THR A 255 7.97 -1.67 -16.88
CA THR A 255 8.45 -3.04 -16.63
C THR A 255 8.43 -3.45 -15.16
N ARG A 256 7.97 -2.54 -14.31
CA ARG A 256 7.72 -2.74 -12.88
C ARG A 256 6.55 -1.90 -12.45
N ASP A 257 5.84 -2.37 -11.46
CA ASP A 257 4.86 -1.62 -10.71
C ASP A 257 5.53 -0.60 -9.76
N HIS A 258 4.82 0.48 -9.41
CA HIS A 258 5.35 1.50 -8.52
C HIS A 258 5.41 1.04 -7.06
N THR A 259 4.31 0.53 -6.49
CA THR A 259 4.21 0.15 -5.07
C THR A 259 5.17 -0.98 -4.70
N THR A 260 5.17 -2.06 -5.47
CA THR A 260 6.00 -3.25 -5.24
C THR A 260 7.43 -3.06 -5.74
N GLY A 261 7.63 -2.23 -6.76
CA GLY A 261 8.91 -2.05 -7.46
C GLY A 261 9.31 -3.21 -8.38
N TRP A 262 8.44 -4.22 -8.56
CA TRP A 262 8.74 -5.48 -9.24
C TRP A 262 7.64 -5.88 -10.24
N LYS A 263 7.74 -7.07 -10.86
CA LYS A 263 6.74 -7.53 -11.84
C LYS A 263 5.46 -8.08 -11.24
N SER A 264 5.46 -8.34 -9.94
CA SER A 264 4.32 -8.90 -9.23
C SER A 264 3.15 -7.91 -9.15
N GLY A 265 3.42 -6.61 -9.27
CA GLY A 265 2.40 -5.58 -9.20
C GLY A 265 1.71 -5.22 -10.51
N SER A 266 0.67 -4.40 -10.40
CA SER A 266 -0.27 -4.06 -11.45
C SER A 266 -0.65 -2.59 -11.43
N PHE A 267 -0.90 -2.00 -12.60
CA PHE A 267 -1.23 -0.58 -12.75
C PHE A 267 -2.19 -0.34 -13.92
N LEU A 268 -2.74 0.86 -14.04
CA LEU A 268 -3.56 1.25 -15.18
C LEU A 268 -2.68 1.64 -16.37
N VAL A 269 -2.96 1.11 -17.57
CA VAL A 269 -2.20 1.44 -18.78
C VAL A 269 -3.09 1.56 -20.02
N THR A 270 -2.65 2.38 -20.97
CA THR A 270 -3.11 2.37 -22.35
C THR A 270 -1.94 2.54 -23.30
N ASN A 271 -2.03 1.91 -24.47
CA ASN A 271 -1.07 2.07 -25.57
C ASN A 271 -1.72 2.78 -26.77
N ASP A 272 -3.00 3.09 -26.67
CA ASP A 272 -3.80 3.62 -27.76
C ASP A 272 -3.86 5.15 -27.73
N ASN A 273 -4.15 5.76 -28.88
CA ASN A 273 -4.36 7.21 -29.03
C ASN A 273 -5.70 7.71 -28.43
N TYR A 274 -6.20 7.05 -27.39
CA TYR A 274 -7.45 7.41 -26.77
C TYR A 274 -7.26 8.53 -25.74
N LYS A 275 -8.32 9.33 -25.59
CA LYS A 275 -8.46 10.19 -24.41
C LYS A 275 -8.88 9.28 -23.27
N THR A 276 -8.00 9.12 -22.29
CA THR A 276 -8.31 8.37 -21.07
C THR A 276 -8.93 9.29 -20.04
N LYS A 277 -9.70 8.71 -19.13
CA LYS A 277 -10.33 9.42 -18.03
C LYS A 277 -10.28 8.54 -16.79
N ILE A 278 -9.81 9.09 -15.69
CA ILE A 278 -9.94 8.55 -14.33
C ILE A 278 -10.75 9.57 -13.53
N ILE A 279 -11.72 9.11 -12.75
CA ILE A 279 -12.70 9.95 -12.07
C ILE A 279 -12.83 9.51 -10.63
N TYR A 280 -12.84 10.49 -9.74
CA TYR A 280 -13.32 10.36 -8.37
C TYR A 280 -14.48 11.33 -8.16
N ASP A 281 -15.57 10.86 -7.57
CA ASP A 281 -16.77 11.67 -7.32
C ASP A 281 -17.05 11.82 -5.82
N GLY A 282 -17.72 12.91 -5.43
CA GLY A 282 -18.13 13.15 -4.04
C GLY A 282 -17.04 13.73 -3.12
N LEU A 283 -16.18 14.61 -3.63
CA LEU A 283 -15.15 15.28 -2.81
C LEU A 283 -15.67 16.54 -2.14
N TYR A 284 -15.16 16.82 -0.95
CA TYR A 284 -15.41 18.02 -0.18
C TYR A 284 -14.08 18.63 0.25
N PRO A 285 -13.37 19.29 -0.67
CA PRO A 285 -12.00 19.73 -0.42
C PRO A 285 -11.96 20.85 0.62
N SER A 286 -11.16 20.62 1.66
CA SER A 286 -10.76 21.62 2.65
C SER A 286 -9.35 22.16 2.35
N ASN A 287 -8.80 22.95 3.26
CA ASN A 287 -7.37 23.28 3.24
C ASN A 287 -6.55 21.99 3.34
N ASP A 288 -5.43 21.93 2.63
CA ASP A 288 -4.53 20.77 2.57
C ASP A 288 -5.15 19.50 1.97
N CYS A 289 -6.15 19.66 1.08
CA CYS A 289 -6.63 18.58 0.23
C CYS A 289 -5.72 18.40 -1.00
N TYR A 290 -5.15 17.22 -1.14
CA TYR A 290 -4.30 16.83 -2.27
C TYR A 290 -4.79 15.53 -2.91
N LEU A 291 -4.84 15.54 -4.23
CA LEU A 291 -4.84 14.34 -5.06
C LEU A 291 -3.39 13.93 -5.33
N ARG A 292 -3.07 12.66 -5.09
CA ARG A 292 -1.75 12.11 -5.34
C ARG A 292 -1.89 10.88 -6.22
N PHE A 293 -0.99 10.77 -7.18
CA PHE A 293 -0.95 9.63 -8.08
C PHE A 293 0.41 9.54 -8.75
N PHE A 294 0.67 8.35 -9.27
CA PHE A 294 1.88 8.03 -10.00
C PHE A 294 1.53 7.87 -11.48
N TYR A 295 2.39 8.38 -12.36
CA TYR A 295 2.14 8.28 -13.79
C TYR A 295 3.43 8.10 -14.58
N ASN A 296 3.36 7.28 -15.63
CA ASN A 296 4.42 7.13 -16.61
C ASN A 296 3.91 7.55 -18.00
N THR A 297 4.60 8.49 -18.64
CA THR A 297 4.28 8.95 -19.99
C THR A 297 5.48 8.70 -20.91
N PHE A 298 5.33 7.71 -21.79
CA PHE A 298 6.32 7.38 -22.81
C PHE A 298 5.68 7.55 -24.19
N ALA A 299 5.87 8.71 -24.81
CA ALA A 299 5.35 9.01 -26.14
C ALA A 299 6.06 10.23 -26.75
N SER A 300 5.98 10.38 -28.08
CA SER A 300 6.44 11.61 -28.75
C SER A 300 5.71 12.85 -28.22
N GLU A 301 4.40 12.72 -28.00
CA GLU A 301 3.55 13.70 -27.34
C GLU A 301 2.59 12.98 -26.40
N ALA A 302 2.56 13.38 -25.13
CA ALA A 302 1.56 12.95 -24.16
C ALA A 302 1.24 14.06 -23.19
N THR A 303 -0.01 14.11 -22.73
CA THR A 303 -0.46 15.06 -21.72
C THR A 303 -1.33 14.38 -20.68
N VAL A 304 -1.09 14.69 -19.41
CA VAL A 304 -1.97 14.36 -18.29
C VAL A 304 -2.50 15.67 -17.72
N GLU A 305 -3.81 15.79 -17.55
CA GLU A 305 -4.44 17.01 -17.05
C GLU A 305 -5.46 16.68 -15.97
N VAL A 306 -5.24 17.23 -14.78
CA VAL A 306 -6.14 17.07 -13.63
C VAL A 306 -7.10 18.24 -13.61
N ASN A 307 -8.38 17.92 -13.58
CA ASN A 307 -9.45 18.88 -13.61
C ASN A 307 -10.39 18.64 -12.45
N MET A 308 -10.92 19.73 -11.92
CA MET A 308 -12.01 19.72 -10.95
C MET A 308 -13.29 20.14 -11.67
N VAL A 309 -14.36 19.38 -11.46
CA VAL A 309 -15.65 19.54 -12.11
C VAL A 309 -16.71 19.76 -11.03
N TYR A 310 -17.42 20.87 -11.12
CA TYR A 310 -18.53 21.22 -10.23
C TYR A 310 -19.85 20.58 -10.71
N GLU A 311 -20.87 20.52 -9.86
CA GLU A 311 -22.19 19.94 -10.19
C GLU A 311 -22.87 20.62 -11.39
N ASN A 312 -22.63 21.92 -11.59
CA ASN A 312 -23.11 22.67 -12.75
C ASN A 312 -22.34 22.36 -14.05
N ASN A 313 -21.47 21.34 -14.05
CA ASN A 313 -20.56 20.94 -15.13
C ASN A 313 -19.51 21.99 -15.52
N THR A 314 -19.32 23.05 -14.71
CA THR A 314 -18.16 23.93 -14.89
C THR A 314 -16.90 23.17 -14.49
N GLN A 315 -15.84 23.34 -15.28
CA GLN A 315 -14.58 22.62 -15.08
C GLN A 315 -13.44 23.62 -14.99
N ILE A 316 -12.56 23.42 -14.02
CA ILE A 316 -11.30 24.14 -13.85
C ILE A 316 -10.13 23.17 -13.97
N SER A 317 -9.13 23.56 -14.74
CA SER A 317 -7.87 22.81 -14.86
C SER A 317 -6.99 23.16 -13.66
N LEU A 318 -6.66 22.16 -12.85
CA LEU A 318 -5.82 22.34 -11.66
C LEU A 318 -4.35 22.24 -12.04
N GLN A 319 -3.99 21.21 -12.80
CA GLN A 319 -2.61 20.98 -13.21
C GLN A 319 -2.52 20.20 -14.51
N LYS A 320 -1.52 20.54 -15.32
CA LYS A 320 -1.23 19.89 -16.60
C LYS A 320 0.23 19.48 -16.69
N PHE A 321 0.43 18.21 -16.97
CA PHE A 321 1.73 17.57 -17.12
C PHE A 321 1.96 17.21 -18.58
N ARG A 322 3.19 17.37 -19.04
CA ARG A 322 3.64 16.96 -20.38
C ARG A 322 4.35 15.61 -20.30
N GLN A 323 4.71 15.09 -21.46
CA GLN A 323 5.55 13.91 -21.58
C GLN A 323 6.88 14.11 -20.86
N HIS A 324 7.40 13.04 -20.27
CA HIS A 324 8.73 13.04 -19.65
C HIS A 324 9.63 11.92 -20.19
N ASN A 325 9.05 10.86 -20.76
CA ASN A 325 9.77 9.77 -21.43
C ASN A 325 10.84 9.13 -20.55
N ASP A 326 10.46 8.84 -19.30
CA ASP A 326 11.25 8.04 -18.36
C ASP A 326 10.58 6.65 -18.23
N TYR A 327 11.34 5.66 -17.79
CA TYR A 327 10.86 4.28 -17.64
C TYR A 327 10.19 4.04 -16.28
N ILE A 328 10.08 5.08 -15.46
CA ILE A 328 9.64 4.99 -14.07
C ILE A 328 8.46 5.89 -13.84
N PHE A 329 7.60 5.47 -12.91
CA PHE A 329 6.49 6.27 -12.45
C PHE A 329 6.95 7.54 -11.77
N LYS A 330 6.38 8.66 -12.20
CA LYS A 330 6.60 9.95 -11.59
C LYS A 330 5.47 10.25 -10.61
N ARG A 331 5.84 10.65 -9.39
CA ARG A 331 4.90 11.17 -8.40
C ARG A 331 4.29 12.51 -8.85
N SER A 332 2.98 12.62 -8.72
CA SER A 332 2.20 13.84 -8.88
C SER A 332 1.45 14.15 -7.60
N VAL A 333 1.53 15.41 -7.15
CA VAL A 333 0.77 15.92 -6.00
C VAL A 333 0.05 17.19 -6.42
N VAL A 334 -1.27 17.13 -6.52
CA VAL A 334 -2.13 18.19 -7.02
C VAL A 334 -2.99 18.72 -5.88
N GLN A 335 -2.78 19.98 -5.51
CA GLN A 335 -3.62 20.64 -4.51
C GLN A 335 -5.01 20.92 -5.09
N ILE A 336 -6.05 20.49 -4.38
CA ILE A 336 -7.44 20.78 -4.74
C ILE A 336 -7.88 21.99 -3.92
N PRO A 337 -8.35 23.08 -4.56
CA PRO A 337 -8.80 24.27 -3.86
C PRO A 337 -9.99 23.98 -2.94
N LYS A 338 -9.98 24.60 -1.76
CA LYS A 338 -11.09 24.56 -0.83
C LYS A 338 -12.37 25.12 -1.46
N ILE A 339 -13.51 24.51 -1.13
CA ILE A 339 -14.84 25.01 -1.54
C ILE A 339 -15.70 25.30 -0.30
N ASP A 340 -16.27 26.50 -0.26
CA ASP A 340 -17.15 26.96 0.83
C ASP A 340 -18.64 26.74 0.54
N SER A 341 -19.03 26.29 -0.66
CA SER A 341 -20.44 26.10 -1.04
C SER A 341 -21.12 24.88 -0.40
N GLY A 342 -20.34 23.97 0.21
CA GLY A 342 -20.85 22.72 0.80
C GLY A 342 -21.26 21.66 -0.23
N GLU A 343 -21.10 21.95 -1.52
CA GLU A 343 -21.38 21.05 -2.64
C GLU A 343 -20.20 20.09 -2.86
N SER A 344 -20.53 18.89 -3.36
CA SER A 344 -19.50 17.93 -3.76
C SER A 344 -18.92 18.29 -5.11
N VAL A 345 -17.67 17.91 -5.33
CA VAL A 345 -16.99 18.05 -6.61
C VAL A 345 -16.42 16.74 -7.10
N GLN A 346 -16.29 16.66 -8.41
CA GLN A 346 -15.67 15.54 -9.09
C GLN A 346 -14.25 15.92 -9.51
N ILE A 347 -13.30 15.02 -9.31
CA ILE A 347 -11.95 15.14 -9.83
C ILE A 347 -11.80 14.22 -11.03
N VAL A 348 -11.19 14.75 -12.09
CA VAL A 348 -11.03 14.07 -13.36
C VAL A 348 -9.58 14.20 -13.83
N ILE A 349 -8.88 13.06 -13.87
CA ILE A 349 -7.57 12.95 -14.53
C ILE A 349 -7.81 12.58 -15.99
N ARG A 350 -7.37 13.42 -16.91
CA ARG A 350 -7.47 13.19 -18.35
C ARG A 350 -6.10 12.90 -18.93
N GLY A 351 -5.94 11.72 -19.53
CA GLY A 351 -4.76 11.38 -20.29
C GLY A 351 -5.01 11.51 -21.79
N LYS A 352 -3.99 11.93 -22.54
CA LYS A 352 -4.01 11.92 -23.99
C LYS A 352 -2.62 11.60 -24.52
N ILE A 353 -2.55 10.60 -25.39
CA ILE A 353 -1.38 10.31 -26.23
C ILE A 353 -1.60 11.02 -27.59
N GLY A 354 -0.60 11.72 -28.07
CA GLY A 354 -0.59 12.37 -29.38
C GLY A 354 -0.37 11.34 -30.49
N THR A 355 -0.72 11.71 -31.73
CA THR A 355 -0.51 10.81 -32.87
C THR A 355 0.99 10.68 -33.17
N ALA A 356 1.53 9.46 -33.06
CA ALA A 356 2.86 9.15 -33.57
C ALA A 356 3.01 9.58 -35.04
N PHE A 357 4.08 10.33 -35.35
CA PHE A 357 4.51 10.52 -36.73
C PHE A 357 4.89 9.14 -37.31
N PHE A 358 4.62 8.89 -38.59
CA PHE A 358 4.90 7.60 -39.23
C PHE A 358 6.33 7.09 -38.90
N GLY A 359 6.42 5.96 -38.19
CA GLY A 359 7.67 5.24 -37.93
C GLY A 359 8.38 5.52 -36.60
N VAL A 360 7.76 6.21 -35.63
CA VAL A 360 8.32 6.37 -34.28
C VAL A 360 7.77 5.27 -33.34
N GLY A 361 8.62 4.79 -32.43
CA GLY A 361 8.44 3.60 -31.57
C GLY A 361 7.22 3.60 -30.65
N THR A 362 7.19 2.61 -29.77
CA THR A 362 6.06 2.34 -28.89
C THR A 362 5.69 3.53 -28.00
N GLN A 363 4.40 3.61 -27.66
CA GLN A 363 3.85 4.70 -26.88
C GLN A 363 2.88 4.13 -25.84
N PHE A 364 2.93 4.66 -24.63
CA PHE A 364 2.00 4.32 -23.58
C PHE A 364 1.82 5.46 -22.59
N LEU A 365 0.72 5.34 -21.85
CA LEU A 365 0.39 6.16 -20.70
C LEU A 365 -0.07 5.22 -19.60
N ALA A 366 0.66 5.24 -18.48
CA ALA A 366 0.32 4.47 -17.30
C ALA A 366 0.05 5.36 -16.10
N PHE A 367 -0.83 4.90 -15.22
CA PHE A 367 -1.18 5.51 -13.96
C PHE A 367 -1.18 4.45 -12.87
N ASP A 368 -0.78 4.86 -11.69
CA ASP A 368 -0.65 3.98 -10.55
C ASP A 368 -0.95 4.73 -9.25
N ASP A 369 -1.23 3.99 -8.18
CA ASP A 369 -1.29 4.48 -6.81
C ASP A 369 -2.10 5.78 -6.62
N LEU A 370 -3.41 5.67 -6.83
CA LEU A 370 -4.34 6.79 -6.64
C LEU A 370 -4.64 6.97 -5.14
N SER A 371 -4.40 8.17 -4.61
CA SER A 371 -4.75 8.50 -3.24
C SER A 371 -5.19 9.95 -3.05
N LEU A 372 -5.96 10.19 -2.00
CA LEU A 372 -6.42 11.50 -1.58
C LEU A 372 -6.09 11.68 -0.10
N THR A 373 -5.68 12.89 0.27
CA THR A 373 -5.46 13.22 1.69
C THR A 373 -6.78 13.32 2.45
N PRO A 374 -6.79 13.08 3.78
CA PRO A 374 -8.02 13.08 4.58
C PRO A 374 -8.84 14.37 4.49
N LYS A 375 -8.17 15.52 4.28
CA LYS A 375 -8.81 16.84 4.13
C LYS A 375 -9.63 17.01 2.84
N CYS A 376 -9.71 15.99 2.00
CA CYS A 376 -10.55 15.97 0.80
C CYS A 376 -11.99 15.51 1.05
N PHE A 377 -12.31 15.10 2.28
CA PHE A 377 -13.60 14.54 2.65
C PHE A 377 -14.29 15.42 3.69
N LYS A 378 -15.62 15.27 3.81
CA LYS A 378 -16.41 15.97 4.83
C LYS A 378 -15.94 15.53 6.21
N ASP A 379 -15.58 16.48 7.06
CA ASP A 379 -15.49 16.25 8.50
C ASP A 379 -16.93 15.97 9.01
N GLU A 380 -17.35 14.71 9.05
CA GLU A 380 -18.48 14.29 9.90
C GLU A 380 -18.07 14.14 11.37
N THR A 381 -16.85 14.57 11.71
CA THR A 381 -16.35 14.64 13.08
C THR A 381 -15.96 16.08 13.42
N VAL A 382 -16.73 16.72 14.30
CA VAL A 382 -16.24 17.86 15.07
C VAL A 382 -15.18 17.33 16.03
N ILE A 383 -13.94 17.17 15.56
CA ILE A 383 -12.76 17.06 16.42
C ILE A 383 -12.14 18.44 16.47
N THR A 384 -12.31 19.10 17.62
CA THR A 384 -11.68 20.39 17.90
C THR A 384 -10.19 20.15 18.19
N THR A 385 -9.39 19.96 17.14
CA THR A 385 -7.92 19.98 17.25
C THR A 385 -7.46 21.43 17.37
N THR A 386 -7.04 21.84 18.56
CA THR A 386 -6.08 22.94 18.72
C THR A 386 -4.81 22.37 19.33
N THR A 387 -3.80 22.22 18.47
CA THR A 387 -2.42 21.93 18.83
C THR A 387 -1.80 23.17 19.46
N THR A 388 -1.19 23.01 20.64
CA THR A 388 0.00 23.79 21.01
C THR A 388 0.98 22.86 21.73
N GLU A 389 2.22 22.87 21.27
CA GLU A 389 3.34 22.07 21.76
C GLU A 389 3.69 22.40 23.23
N SER A 390 4.12 21.40 24.01
CA SER A 390 5.50 21.31 24.53
C SER A 390 5.69 20.35 25.72
N THR A 391 6.85 19.68 25.69
CA THR A 391 7.66 19.04 26.75
C THR A 391 7.18 17.80 27.52
N VAL A 392 7.80 16.67 27.16
CA VAL A 392 8.35 15.57 27.98
C VAL A 392 7.51 15.07 29.17
N ASP A 393 6.89 13.89 29.02
CA ASP A 393 7.14 12.76 29.93
C ASP A 393 6.87 11.41 29.23
N ASN A 394 7.75 10.43 29.47
CA ASN A 394 7.74 9.12 28.82
C ASN A 394 6.67 8.22 29.45
N LYS A 395 5.42 8.30 28.97
CA LYS A 395 4.46 7.17 28.99
C LYS A 395 3.13 7.43 28.26
N CYS A 396 3.10 8.29 27.25
CA CYS A 396 1.85 8.55 26.54
C CYS A 396 1.65 7.66 25.32
N ILE A 397 0.66 6.76 25.37
CA ILE A 397 0.36 5.81 24.30
C ILE A 397 -0.76 6.34 23.40
N ARG A 398 -1.78 6.97 23.99
CA ARG A 398 -2.88 7.63 23.26
C ARG A 398 -3.37 8.84 24.07
N THR A 399 -3.73 9.94 23.42
CA THR A 399 -4.31 11.12 24.09
C THR A 399 -5.80 11.22 23.77
N CYS A 400 -6.61 11.57 24.76
CA CYS A 400 -8.01 11.94 24.59
C CYS A 400 -8.37 13.15 25.46
N ASP A 401 -9.41 13.89 25.07
CA ASP A 401 -9.74 15.21 25.62
C ASP A 401 -8.58 16.23 25.59
N VAL A 402 -8.87 17.49 25.92
CA VAL A 402 -7.85 18.53 26.03
C VAL A 402 -6.90 18.18 27.19
N ASN A 403 -5.75 17.59 26.87
CA ASN A 403 -4.61 17.26 27.75
C ASN A 403 -4.73 16.03 28.68
N ARG A 404 -5.56 15.00 28.39
CA ARG A 404 -5.46 13.71 29.11
C ARG A 404 -4.69 12.68 28.29
N CYS A 405 -3.75 12.03 28.97
CA CYS A 405 -2.93 10.96 28.41
C CYS A 405 -3.42 9.61 28.95
N LEU A 406 -3.66 8.65 28.05
CA LEU A 406 -4.10 7.30 28.37
C LEU A 406 -2.92 6.32 28.36
N ASN A 407 -2.91 5.45 29.37
CA ASN A 407 -2.04 4.29 29.43
C ASN A 407 -2.65 3.12 28.65
N GLU A 408 -1.84 2.09 28.38
CA GLU A 408 -2.28 0.85 27.72
C GLU A 408 -3.48 0.21 28.42
N SER A 409 -3.57 0.32 29.75
CA SER A 409 -4.68 -0.22 30.55
C SER A 409 -6.00 0.55 30.45
N GLU A 410 -5.98 1.74 29.84
CA GLU A 410 -7.12 2.67 29.70
C GLU A 410 -7.68 2.68 28.27
N ILE A 411 -7.27 1.73 27.41
CA ILE A 411 -7.76 1.61 26.03
C ILE A 411 -8.49 0.27 25.89
N CYS A 412 -9.73 0.32 25.40
CA CYS A 412 -10.62 -0.82 25.25
C CYS A 412 -10.80 -1.63 26.55
N ASN A 413 -10.99 -0.92 27.66
CA ASN A 413 -11.19 -1.50 28.99
C ASN A 413 -12.66 -1.45 29.45
N PHE A 414 -13.58 -1.07 28.55
CA PHE A 414 -15.01 -0.86 28.78
C PHE A 414 -15.33 0.19 29.84
N VAL A 415 -14.37 1.06 30.16
CA VAL A 415 -14.56 2.18 31.08
C VAL A 415 -14.34 3.43 30.25
N LYS A 416 -15.37 4.28 30.20
CA LYS A 416 -15.22 5.61 29.63
C LYS A 416 -14.26 6.44 30.49
N ASP A 417 -12.98 6.36 30.17
CA ASP A 417 -11.89 7.14 30.72
C ASP A 417 -11.82 8.51 30.01
N CYS A 418 -12.19 8.62 28.75
CA CYS A 418 -12.27 9.92 28.06
C CYS A 418 -13.66 10.57 28.22
N TYR A 419 -13.72 11.89 28.33
CA TYR A 419 -14.98 12.65 28.37
C TYR A 419 -15.76 12.49 27.07
N ASP A 420 -15.08 12.43 25.93
CA ASP A 420 -15.67 12.09 24.63
C ASP A 420 -15.94 10.59 24.43
N GLY A 421 -15.27 9.70 25.19
CA GLY A 421 -15.40 8.25 25.12
C GLY A 421 -14.64 7.60 23.96
N THR A 422 -13.65 8.31 23.40
CA THR A 422 -12.84 7.84 22.26
C THR A 422 -11.93 6.66 22.59
N ASP A 423 -11.61 6.46 23.86
CA ASP A 423 -10.88 5.31 24.39
C ASP A 423 -11.59 3.97 24.18
N GLU A 424 -12.93 4.00 24.06
CA GLU A 424 -13.78 2.81 23.89
C GLU A 424 -14.41 2.71 22.49
N LEU A 425 -14.05 3.62 21.57
CA LEU A 425 -14.52 3.58 20.19
C LEU A 425 -13.83 2.45 19.40
N ASN A 426 -14.60 1.71 18.59
CA ASN A 426 -14.14 0.54 17.81
C ASN A 426 -13.54 -0.61 18.64
N CYS A 427 -13.74 -0.61 19.96
CA CYS A 427 -13.29 -1.67 20.88
C CYS A 427 -14.22 -2.90 20.85
N GLY A 428 -14.47 -3.44 19.66
CA GLY A 428 -15.34 -4.59 19.41
C GLY A 428 -16.64 -4.24 18.69
N ASP A 429 -17.22 -3.08 18.93
CA ASP A 429 -18.39 -2.60 18.18
C ASP A 429 -18.03 -2.33 16.72
N CYS A 430 -18.81 -2.90 15.79
CA CYS A 430 -18.64 -2.65 14.36
C CYS A 430 -19.92 -2.92 13.58
N SER A 431 -20.36 -1.92 12.80
CA SER A 431 -21.51 -2.05 11.89
C SER A 431 -21.12 -2.55 10.49
N PHE A 432 -19.83 -2.59 10.14
CA PHE A 432 -19.36 -3.04 8.83
C PHE A 432 -19.99 -2.33 7.62
N GLU A 433 -20.26 -1.03 7.72
CA GLU A 433 -20.83 -0.26 6.60
C GLU A 433 -19.77 0.25 5.61
N ASP A 434 -18.66 0.77 6.15
CA ASP A 434 -17.60 1.42 5.37
C ASP A 434 -16.22 0.76 5.55
N THR A 435 -15.98 0.10 6.69
CA THR A 435 -14.68 -0.49 7.06
C THR A 435 -14.86 -1.77 7.89
N LEU A 436 -13.77 -2.48 8.18
CA LEU A 436 -13.75 -3.54 9.21
C LEU A 436 -13.65 -2.96 10.65
N CYS A 437 -13.85 -1.65 10.82
CA CYS A 437 -13.51 -0.92 12.03
C CYS A 437 -12.04 -1.21 12.41
N ASP A 438 -11.75 -1.46 13.69
CA ASP A 438 -10.39 -1.80 14.13
C ASP A 438 -10.16 -3.34 14.14
N TRP A 439 -11.04 -4.13 13.52
CA TRP A 439 -10.88 -5.58 13.42
C TRP A 439 -9.85 -5.96 12.34
N GLN A 440 -9.04 -6.99 12.61
CA GLN A 440 -7.93 -7.40 11.75
C GLN A 440 -8.10 -8.84 11.24
N ASN A 441 -7.85 -9.05 9.96
CA ASN A 441 -7.75 -10.40 9.39
C ASN A 441 -6.42 -11.04 9.80
N VAL A 442 -6.48 -12.20 10.47
CA VAL A 442 -5.31 -12.88 11.06
C VAL A 442 -5.16 -14.34 10.62
N GLY A 443 -6.06 -14.83 9.76
CA GLY A 443 -6.02 -16.17 9.17
C GLY A 443 -5.34 -16.22 7.80
N GLU A 444 -5.17 -17.43 7.25
CA GLU A 444 -4.71 -17.63 5.86
C GLU A 444 -5.73 -17.10 4.85
N GLU A 445 -7.01 -17.23 5.17
CA GLU A 445 -8.14 -16.68 4.43
C GLU A 445 -8.72 -15.46 5.16
N GLN A 446 -9.46 -14.62 4.44
CA GLN A 446 -9.90 -13.31 4.93
C GLN A 446 -11.42 -13.16 4.92
N TRP A 447 -11.93 -12.36 5.86
CA TRP A 447 -13.28 -11.82 5.80
C TRP A 447 -13.30 -10.56 4.94
N PHE A 448 -14.28 -10.45 4.05
CA PHE A 448 -14.39 -9.38 3.08
C PHE A 448 -15.62 -8.54 3.33
N LEU A 449 -15.42 -7.22 3.39
CA LEU A 449 -16.48 -6.25 3.35
C LEU A 449 -17.10 -6.21 1.95
N VAL A 450 -18.42 -6.41 1.87
CA VAL A 450 -19.16 -6.43 0.61
C VAL A 450 -20.42 -5.59 0.71
N ASN A 451 -20.78 -4.92 -0.38
CA ASN A 451 -22.04 -4.20 -0.45
C ASN A 451 -23.20 -5.14 -0.81
N SER A 452 -24.33 -4.94 -0.13
CA SER A 452 -25.55 -5.75 -0.29
C SER A 452 -26.11 -5.74 -1.71
N ASN A 453 -25.95 -4.62 -2.45
CA ASN A 453 -26.48 -4.47 -3.80
C ASN A 453 -25.92 -5.50 -4.81
N ARG A 454 -24.73 -6.05 -4.52
CA ARG A 454 -24.02 -7.03 -5.36
C ARG A 454 -24.80 -8.34 -5.48
N PHE A 455 -25.63 -8.67 -4.50
CA PHE A 455 -26.30 -9.97 -4.40
C PHE A 455 -27.75 -9.96 -4.89
N LYS A 456 -28.13 -8.96 -5.69
CA LYS A 456 -29.48 -8.87 -6.28
C LYS A 456 -29.78 -10.09 -7.15
N GLY A 457 -30.72 -10.94 -6.71
CA GLY A 457 -31.09 -12.19 -7.38
C GLY A 457 -30.30 -13.43 -6.93
N ASN A 458 -29.37 -13.30 -6.00
CA ASN A 458 -28.69 -14.42 -5.35
C ASN A 458 -29.68 -15.19 -4.45
N LYS A 459 -29.58 -16.52 -4.38
CA LYS A 459 -30.48 -17.37 -3.59
C LYS A 459 -29.92 -17.78 -2.22
N LEU A 460 -28.65 -17.46 -1.95
CA LEU A 460 -27.90 -17.93 -0.79
C LEU A 460 -27.30 -16.78 0.05
N ILE A 461 -27.10 -15.59 -0.51
CA ILE A 461 -26.57 -14.41 0.19
C ILE A 461 -27.62 -13.29 0.17
N PRO A 462 -28.00 -12.72 1.32
CA PRO A 462 -28.95 -11.60 1.40
C PRO A 462 -28.57 -10.43 0.49
N ASN A 463 -29.56 -9.79 -0.13
CA ASN A 463 -29.40 -8.60 -0.97
C ASN A 463 -29.65 -7.28 -0.22
N VAL A 464 -29.71 -7.37 1.10
CA VAL A 464 -29.79 -6.27 2.07
C VAL A 464 -28.88 -6.61 3.25
N ASP A 465 -28.32 -5.60 3.89
CA ASP A 465 -27.56 -5.73 5.14
C ASP A 465 -28.50 -6.19 6.29
N ALA A 466 -27.97 -6.33 7.51
CA ALA A 466 -28.77 -6.70 8.65
C ALA A 466 -29.76 -5.61 9.11
N THR A 467 -29.56 -4.35 8.68
CA THR A 467 -30.49 -3.24 8.95
C THR A 467 -31.67 -3.21 7.97
N GLY A 468 -31.56 -3.90 6.83
CA GLY A 468 -32.54 -3.95 5.75
C GLY A 468 -32.26 -2.98 4.60
N SER A 469 -31.08 -2.35 4.57
CA SER A 469 -30.60 -1.46 3.53
C SER A 469 -30.06 -2.23 2.32
N GLU A 470 -30.55 -1.90 1.12
CA GLU A 470 -30.00 -2.41 -0.15
C GLU A 470 -28.63 -1.78 -0.50
N ALA A 471 -28.29 -0.66 0.14
CA ALA A 471 -27.03 0.04 -0.03
C ALA A 471 -26.03 -0.20 1.11
N GLY A 472 -26.45 -0.89 2.17
CA GLY A 472 -25.58 -1.20 3.32
C GLY A 472 -24.58 -2.30 3.00
N SER A 473 -23.56 -2.42 3.85
CA SER A 473 -22.48 -3.41 3.68
C SER A 473 -22.46 -4.40 4.85
N PHE A 474 -21.84 -5.55 4.62
CA PHE A 474 -21.60 -6.56 5.66
C PHE A 474 -20.39 -7.39 5.29
N ILE A 475 -19.89 -8.22 6.21
CA ILE A 475 -18.74 -9.07 5.92
C ILE A 475 -19.14 -10.49 5.54
N VAL A 476 -18.45 -11.05 4.55
CA VAL A 476 -18.62 -12.42 4.06
C VAL A 476 -17.28 -13.14 3.99
N LEU A 477 -17.35 -14.47 4.06
CA LEU A 477 -16.20 -15.32 3.83
C LEU A 477 -15.95 -15.49 2.32
N GLN A 478 -14.76 -15.15 1.82
CA GLN A 478 -14.34 -15.46 0.45
C GLN A 478 -13.36 -16.63 0.45
N SER A 479 -13.37 -17.41 -0.63
CA SER A 479 -12.56 -18.61 -0.80
C SER A 479 -11.62 -18.43 -1.98
N PHE A 480 -10.30 -18.58 -1.76
CA PHE A 480 -9.32 -18.55 -2.85
C PHE A 480 -8.76 -19.97 -3.10
N ALA A 481 -8.83 -20.40 -4.37
CA ALA A 481 -8.14 -21.57 -4.95
C ALA A 481 -8.78 -22.98 -4.86
N ASP A 482 -8.49 -23.75 -5.92
CA ASP A 482 -8.96 -25.08 -6.30
C ASP A 482 -8.27 -26.21 -5.50
N SER A 483 -8.37 -26.19 -4.18
CA SER A 483 -7.88 -27.29 -3.33
C SER A 483 -8.98 -27.86 -2.44
N ARG A 484 -9.10 -29.19 -2.39
CA ARG A 484 -10.11 -29.95 -1.62
C ARG A 484 -9.88 -29.90 -0.09
N LYS A 485 -9.37 -28.79 0.46
CA LYS A 485 -9.11 -28.60 1.89
C LYS A 485 -10.12 -27.63 2.51
N GLU A 486 -10.44 -27.84 3.79
CA GLU A 486 -11.25 -26.91 4.58
C GLU A 486 -10.48 -25.60 4.78
N GLN A 487 -11.08 -24.49 4.42
CA GLN A 487 -10.52 -23.14 4.54
C GLN A 487 -10.96 -22.51 5.86
N ILE A 488 -10.10 -21.67 6.45
CA ILE A 488 -10.34 -21.02 7.74
C ILE A 488 -9.98 -19.54 7.65
N ALA A 489 -10.97 -18.66 7.79
CA ALA A 489 -10.75 -17.22 7.93
C ALA A 489 -11.00 -16.78 9.36
N ILE A 490 -10.14 -15.92 9.89
CA ILE A 490 -10.20 -15.42 11.26
C ILE A 490 -10.14 -13.90 11.22
N LEU A 491 -11.21 -13.24 11.66
CA LEU A 491 -11.25 -11.81 11.93
C LEU A 491 -11.17 -11.60 13.45
N ARG A 492 -10.19 -10.83 13.90
CA ARG A 492 -9.86 -10.62 15.32
C ARG A 492 -10.10 -9.17 15.73
N SER A 493 -10.77 -8.97 16.87
CA SER A 493 -10.99 -7.64 17.44
C SER A 493 -9.69 -7.02 17.95
N PRO A 494 -9.66 -5.70 18.22
CA PRO A 494 -8.65 -5.10 19.09
C PRO A 494 -8.54 -5.83 20.44
N THR A 495 -7.43 -5.61 21.14
CA THR A 495 -7.20 -6.20 22.46
C THR A 495 -8.09 -5.55 23.50
N LEU A 496 -9.07 -6.31 23.99
CA LEU A 496 -10.04 -5.92 24.99
C LEU A 496 -9.52 -6.28 26.39
N LYS A 497 -9.89 -5.49 27.40
CA LYS A 497 -9.37 -5.62 28.76
C LYS A 497 -10.48 -5.65 29.81
N ASN A 498 -10.36 -6.59 30.75
CA ASN A 498 -11.14 -6.64 31.99
C ASN A 498 -12.67 -6.53 31.81
N LEU A 499 -13.28 -7.65 31.41
CA LEU A 499 -14.71 -7.75 31.18
C LEU A 499 -15.52 -8.02 32.46
N SER A 500 -16.65 -7.31 32.61
CA SER A 500 -17.63 -7.50 33.69
C SER A 500 -18.51 -8.75 33.55
N HIS A 501 -19.27 -9.09 34.60
CA HIS A 501 -20.19 -10.24 34.64
C HIS A 501 -21.49 -10.05 33.83
N SER A 502 -21.71 -8.89 33.19
CA SER A 502 -22.97 -8.51 32.52
C SER A 502 -22.85 -8.26 31.02
N CYS A 503 -21.71 -8.59 30.39
CA CYS A 503 -21.49 -8.26 28.99
C CYS A 503 -22.30 -9.16 28.05
N LEU A 504 -22.98 -8.55 27.08
CA LEU A 504 -23.69 -9.22 26.00
C LEU A 504 -23.06 -8.88 24.66
N ILE A 505 -22.51 -9.88 23.98
CA ILE A 505 -22.20 -9.75 22.55
C ILE A 505 -23.48 -9.94 21.77
N GLN A 506 -23.75 -9.06 20.82
CA GLN A 506 -24.89 -9.14 19.91
C GLN A 506 -24.44 -8.92 18.48
N PHE A 507 -24.86 -9.78 17.56
CA PHE A 507 -24.58 -9.63 16.12
C PHE A 507 -25.67 -10.27 15.29
N SER A 508 -25.73 -9.90 14.02
CA SER A 508 -26.57 -10.53 13.01
C SER A 508 -25.72 -11.44 12.14
N TYR A 509 -26.21 -12.63 11.81
CA TYR A 509 -25.49 -13.58 10.97
C TYR A 509 -26.41 -14.33 10.01
N PHE A 510 -25.82 -14.86 8.94
CA PHE A 510 -26.40 -15.95 8.16
C PHE A 510 -25.33 -17.03 7.93
N ASN A 511 -25.74 -18.29 7.98
CA ASN A 511 -24.93 -19.45 7.64
C ASN A 511 -25.75 -20.37 6.72
N ASN A 512 -25.69 -20.12 5.41
CA ASN A 512 -26.47 -20.85 4.42
C ASN A 512 -25.69 -22.02 3.78
N LEU A 513 -24.53 -22.40 4.35
CA LEU A 513 -23.70 -23.49 3.83
C LEU A 513 -23.66 -24.70 4.76
N LYS A 514 -24.06 -25.88 4.28
CA LYS A 514 -24.10 -27.12 5.08
C LYS A 514 -22.73 -27.64 5.50
N ASP A 515 -21.72 -27.41 4.67
CA ASP A 515 -20.32 -27.79 4.86
C ASP A 515 -19.43 -26.62 5.31
N GLY A 516 -20.04 -25.53 5.79
CA GLY A 516 -19.34 -24.42 6.41
C GLY A 516 -19.78 -24.16 7.85
N SER A 517 -18.91 -23.50 8.62
CA SER A 517 -19.13 -23.17 10.02
C SER A 517 -18.80 -21.70 10.27
N LEU A 518 -19.68 -20.99 10.96
CA LEU A 518 -19.34 -19.70 11.57
C LEU A 518 -19.29 -19.90 13.07
N ARG A 519 -18.17 -19.55 13.70
CA ARG A 519 -18.04 -19.56 15.16
C ARG A 519 -17.52 -18.22 15.65
N VAL A 520 -18.03 -17.81 16.82
CA VAL A 520 -17.51 -16.67 17.57
C VAL A 520 -16.84 -17.25 18.81
N GLN A 521 -15.59 -16.87 19.05
CA GLN A 521 -14.77 -17.40 20.12
C GLN A 521 -13.99 -16.28 20.82
N VAL A 522 -13.60 -16.51 22.05
CA VAL A 522 -12.69 -15.63 22.81
C VAL A 522 -11.35 -16.31 22.95
N THR A 523 -10.28 -15.54 22.76
CA THR A 523 -8.90 -16.02 22.90
C THR A 523 -8.10 -15.10 23.83
N ASN A 524 -7.20 -15.68 24.62
CA ASN A 524 -6.29 -14.95 25.51
C ASN A 524 -4.83 -15.39 25.28
N ASN A 525 -4.35 -15.30 24.04
CA ASN A 525 -3.01 -15.70 23.56
C ASN A 525 -2.58 -17.16 23.80
N THR A 526 -3.24 -17.90 24.70
CA THR A 526 -2.86 -19.24 25.17
C THR A 526 -4.04 -20.20 25.24
N ASN A 527 -5.25 -19.72 25.56
CA ASN A 527 -6.48 -20.50 25.55
C ASN A 527 -7.53 -19.87 24.63
N THR A 528 -8.35 -20.73 24.03
CA THR A 528 -9.46 -20.33 23.17
C THR A 528 -10.74 -21.01 23.64
N THR A 529 -11.80 -20.23 23.82
CA THR A 529 -13.13 -20.70 24.24
C THR A 529 -14.14 -20.35 23.17
N VAL A 530 -14.78 -21.35 22.57
CA VAL A 530 -15.85 -21.14 21.60
C VAL A 530 -17.12 -20.72 22.33
N LEU A 531 -17.65 -19.56 21.96
CA LEU A 531 -18.85 -18.97 22.58
C LEU A 531 -20.12 -19.36 21.84
N PHE A 532 -20.04 -19.41 20.51
CA PHE A 532 -21.16 -19.71 19.65
C PHE A 532 -20.71 -20.36 18.36
N THR A 533 -21.53 -21.28 17.87
CA THR A 533 -21.40 -21.85 16.53
C THR A 533 -22.75 -21.69 15.83
N ALA A 534 -22.74 -20.98 14.71
CA ALA A 534 -23.90 -20.60 13.95
C ALA A 534 -24.62 -21.83 13.37
N PRO A 535 -25.85 -22.13 13.80
CA PRO A 535 -26.66 -23.15 13.13
C PRO A 535 -27.03 -22.67 11.73
N LEU A 536 -27.30 -23.64 10.85
CA LEU A 536 -27.74 -23.36 9.49
C LEU A 536 -28.97 -22.44 9.48
N THR A 537 -28.90 -21.44 8.59
CA THR A 537 -30.01 -20.55 8.28
C THR A 537 -30.75 -21.07 7.05
N ASN A 538 -32.07 -20.94 7.03
CA ASN A 538 -32.88 -21.30 5.88
C ASN A 538 -32.99 -20.09 4.95
N ALA A 539 -32.09 -20.02 3.97
CA ALA A 539 -31.99 -18.98 2.94
C ALA A 539 -31.84 -17.54 3.48
N LEU A 540 -31.99 -16.54 2.59
CA LEU A 540 -31.68 -15.09 2.61
C LEU A 540 -32.08 -14.23 3.85
N LYS A 541 -32.20 -14.79 5.05
CA LYS A 541 -32.63 -14.09 6.26
C LYS A 541 -31.51 -14.00 7.29
N TRP A 542 -31.25 -12.79 7.73
CA TRP A 542 -30.42 -12.50 8.89
C TRP A 542 -31.06 -13.08 10.17
N LYS A 543 -30.24 -13.74 10.99
CA LYS A 543 -30.59 -14.11 12.36
C LYS A 543 -29.78 -13.28 13.33
N LYS A 544 -30.46 -12.71 14.31
CA LYS A 544 -29.82 -11.98 15.40
C LYS A 544 -29.47 -12.93 16.53
N GLN A 545 -28.24 -12.87 17.02
CA GLN A 545 -27.74 -13.65 18.14
C GLN A 545 -27.28 -12.74 19.27
N SER A 546 -27.56 -13.14 20.51
CA SER A 546 -27.00 -12.51 21.71
C SER A 546 -26.33 -13.58 22.58
N ILE A 547 -25.14 -13.30 23.09
CA ILE A 547 -24.33 -14.22 23.89
C ILE A 547 -23.89 -13.50 25.15
N ALA A 548 -24.22 -14.06 26.32
CA ALA A 548 -23.68 -13.57 27.58
C ALA A 548 -22.24 -14.05 27.78
N LEU A 549 -21.37 -13.11 28.13
CA LEU A 549 -19.99 -13.40 28.50
C LEU A 549 -19.85 -13.38 30.02
N ASN A 550 -19.15 -14.38 30.54
CA ASN A 550 -18.66 -14.36 31.91
C ASN A 550 -17.53 -13.34 32.04
N SER A 551 -17.26 -12.90 33.28
CA SER A 551 -16.14 -12.01 33.55
C SER A 551 -14.81 -12.59 33.05
N ILE A 552 -14.06 -11.80 32.29
CA ILE A 552 -12.72 -12.15 31.81
C ILE A 552 -11.75 -11.14 32.38
N LYS A 553 -10.79 -11.62 33.20
CA LYS A 553 -9.72 -10.79 33.74
C LYS A 553 -8.50 -10.83 32.82
N GLY A 554 -7.88 -9.67 32.60
CA GLY A 554 -6.73 -9.53 31.71
C GLY A 554 -7.12 -9.23 30.27
N GLU A 555 -6.16 -9.44 29.36
CA GLU A 555 -6.29 -9.16 27.92
C GLU A 555 -6.91 -10.34 27.17
N PHE A 556 -7.82 -10.03 26.26
CA PHE A 556 -8.44 -11.01 25.39
C PHE A 556 -8.84 -10.37 24.06
N ASN A 557 -9.06 -11.21 23.05
CA ASN A 557 -9.65 -10.82 21.77
C ASN A 557 -10.88 -11.66 21.50
N ILE A 558 -11.82 -11.08 20.75
CA ILE A 558 -12.91 -11.81 20.14
C ILE A 558 -12.48 -12.18 18.72
N GLU A 559 -12.72 -13.42 18.33
CA GLU A 559 -12.46 -13.91 16.98
C GLU A 559 -13.74 -14.40 16.34
N ILE A 560 -14.00 -13.91 15.13
CA ILE A 560 -15.02 -14.41 14.22
C ILE A 560 -14.30 -15.37 13.26
N VAL A 561 -14.63 -16.66 13.37
CA VAL A 561 -13.99 -17.69 12.57
C VAL A 561 -14.98 -18.33 11.62
N GLY A 562 -14.69 -18.23 10.34
CA GLY A 562 -15.43 -18.88 9.27
C GLY A 562 -14.65 -20.08 8.75
N THR A 563 -15.30 -21.23 8.62
CA THR A 563 -14.78 -22.36 7.86
C THR A 563 -15.72 -22.73 6.73
N GLY A 564 -15.15 -23.18 5.61
CA GLY A 564 -15.92 -23.57 4.45
C GLY A 564 -15.08 -24.29 3.41
N THR A 565 -15.75 -24.95 2.49
CA THR A 565 -15.18 -25.60 1.32
C THR A 565 -15.47 -24.76 0.08
N TYR A 566 -14.51 -24.71 -0.84
CA TYR A 566 -14.65 -23.98 -2.10
C TYR A 566 -15.79 -24.56 -2.97
N HIS A 567 -16.66 -23.68 -3.48
CA HIS A 567 -17.73 -24.02 -4.43
C HIS A 567 -17.69 -23.09 -5.65
N GLN A 568 -17.43 -23.64 -6.84
CA GLN A 568 -17.19 -22.92 -8.10
C GLN A 568 -18.38 -22.07 -8.63
N TRP A 569 -19.59 -22.19 -8.06
CA TRP A 569 -20.84 -21.67 -8.65
C TRP A 569 -21.34 -20.34 -8.06
N ILE A 570 -20.61 -19.74 -7.09
CA ILE A 570 -21.03 -18.51 -6.39
C ILE A 570 -19.87 -17.51 -6.28
N ASP A 571 -19.26 -17.11 -7.40
CA ASP A 571 -18.26 -16.03 -7.47
C ASP A 571 -17.16 -16.07 -6.37
N SER A 572 -16.74 -17.28 -5.98
CA SER A 572 -15.75 -17.51 -4.91
C SER A 572 -16.14 -17.01 -3.51
N ILE A 573 -17.42 -16.74 -3.23
CA ILE A 573 -17.93 -16.32 -1.92
C ILE A 573 -18.66 -17.48 -1.24
N VAL A 574 -18.29 -17.74 0.01
CA VAL A 574 -18.96 -18.71 0.89
C VAL A 574 -20.18 -18.01 1.51
N PRO A 575 -21.40 -18.59 1.45
CA PRO A 575 -22.63 -17.92 1.90
C PRO A 575 -22.77 -17.96 3.43
N ILE A 576 -21.78 -17.38 4.09
CA ILE A 576 -21.64 -17.16 5.52
C ILE A 576 -21.28 -15.69 5.70
N GLY A 577 -22.05 -14.98 6.51
CA GLY A 577 -21.80 -13.56 6.78
C GLY A 577 -22.24 -13.16 8.18
N ILE A 578 -21.66 -12.05 8.63
CA ILE A 578 -21.94 -11.43 9.92
C ILE A 578 -22.01 -9.91 9.73
N ASP A 579 -22.79 -9.26 10.57
CA ASP A 579 -23.08 -7.85 10.49
C ASP A 579 -23.56 -7.32 11.86
N GLU A 580 -23.54 -6.01 12.07
CA GLU A 580 -24.08 -5.33 13.26
C GLU A 580 -23.54 -5.90 14.59
N PHE A 581 -22.21 -6.02 14.72
CA PHE A 581 -21.56 -6.56 15.91
C PHE A 581 -21.48 -5.49 17.01
N LYS A 582 -22.03 -5.80 18.20
CA LYS A 582 -22.12 -4.88 19.34
C LYS A 582 -21.83 -5.59 20.67
N MET A 583 -21.20 -4.87 21.58
CA MET A 583 -20.88 -5.25 22.95
C MET A 583 -21.69 -4.38 23.90
N ILE A 584 -22.66 -4.98 24.58
CA ILE A 584 -23.67 -4.28 25.37
C ILE A 584 -23.45 -4.59 26.86
N GLY A 585 -23.32 -3.55 27.69
CA GLY A 585 -23.27 -3.70 29.15
C GLY A 585 -21.98 -4.33 29.69
N CYS A 586 -20.86 -4.09 29.00
CA CYS A 586 -19.57 -4.74 29.25
C CYS A 586 -18.68 -3.99 30.28
N GLU A 587 -19.14 -2.83 30.76
CA GLU A 587 -18.43 -1.99 31.73
C GLU A 587 -18.21 -2.71 33.08
N PRO A 588 -17.00 -2.68 33.66
CA PRO A 588 -16.72 -3.26 34.97
C PRO A 588 -17.46 -2.50 36.08
N ILE A 589 -18.15 -3.25 36.95
CA ILE A 589 -18.89 -2.68 38.09
C ILE A 589 -17.90 -1.99 39.03
N ARG A 590 -17.87 -0.64 39.04
CA ARG A 590 -17.27 0.14 40.13
C ARG A 590 -18.15 -0.05 41.37
N GLU A 591 -17.55 -0.34 42.53
CA GLU A 591 -18.24 -0.59 43.80
C GLU A 591 -19.49 0.30 43.97
N VAL A 592 -20.67 -0.32 43.96
CA VAL A 592 -21.94 0.40 44.05
C VAL A 592 -22.20 0.83 45.49
N LEU A 593 -22.26 2.14 45.72
CA LEU A 593 -22.93 2.74 46.86
C LEU A 593 -24.40 2.26 46.92
N ASN A 594 -24.76 1.57 47.99
CA ASN A 594 -26.11 1.28 48.50
C ASN A 594 -27.26 1.14 47.48
N ILE A 595 -27.66 -0.10 47.18
CA ILE A 595 -28.88 -0.41 46.44
C ILE A 595 -30.04 -0.60 47.44
N SER A 596 -30.95 0.37 47.52
CA SER A 596 -32.30 0.17 48.09
C SER A 596 -33.31 0.11 46.94
N CYS A 597 -34.02 -1.02 46.79
CA CYS A 597 -35.11 -1.19 45.82
C CYS A 597 -36.42 -1.46 46.57
N LEU A 598 -37.48 -0.72 46.25
CA LEU A 598 -38.79 -0.83 46.91
C LEU A 598 -39.79 -1.74 46.17
N PHE A 599 -39.41 -2.32 45.01
CA PHE A 599 -40.21 -3.24 44.17
C PHE A 599 -41.67 -2.82 43.86
N ALA A 600 -42.03 -1.57 44.14
CA ALA A 600 -43.40 -1.08 43.98
C ALA A 600 -43.75 -0.80 42.51
N ASN A 601 -42.75 -0.52 41.66
CA ASN A 601 -42.95 -0.08 40.28
C ASN A 601 -42.18 -0.89 39.23
N ASP A 602 -41.08 -1.57 39.58
CA ASP A 602 -40.33 -2.47 38.71
C ASP A 602 -39.40 -3.42 39.49
N ASN A 603 -38.66 -4.28 38.77
CA ASN A 603 -37.73 -5.26 39.34
C ASN A 603 -36.33 -4.70 39.66
N CYS A 604 -36.07 -3.40 39.50
CA CYS A 604 -34.77 -2.74 39.72
C CYS A 604 -33.56 -3.48 39.12
N GLY A 605 -33.73 -4.12 37.97
CA GLY A 605 -32.67 -4.87 37.29
C GLY A 605 -32.36 -6.26 37.85
N TRP A 606 -33.08 -6.73 38.87
CA TRP A 606 -32.92 -8.10 39.37
C TRP A 606 -33.63 -9.10 38.44
N GLN A 607 -32.94 -10.18 38.10
CA GLN A 607 -33.47 -11.27 37.27
C GLN A 607 -33.54 -12.58 38.07
N THR A 608 -34.62 -13.34 37.87
CA THR A 608 -34.85 -14.60 38.57
C THR A 608 -34.21 -15.75 37.81
N GLU A 609 -33.33 -16.51 38.47
CA GLU A 609 -32.61 -17.61 37.83
C GLU A 609 -33.42 -18.91 37.68
N ASN A 610 -34.60 -19.04 38.33
CA ASN A 610 -35.61 -20.07 38.04
C ASN A 610 -36.92 -19.86 38.84
N GLY A 611 -38.07 -19.89 38.15
CA GLY A 611 -39.43 -19.86 38.72
C GLY A 611 -40.24 -18.60 38.38
N THR A 612 -41.57 -18.74 38.24
CA THR A 612 -42.51 -17.61 38.06
C THR A 612 -43.05 -17.15 39.41
N TRP A 613 -42.70 -15.94 39.84
CA TRP A 613 -43.36 -15.25 40.95
C TRP A 613 -44.41 -14.28 40.39
N ILE A 614 -45.56 -14.19 41.06
CA ILE A 614 -46.58 -13.18 40.78
C ILE A 614 -46.53 -12.21 41.97
N PHE A 615 -46.26 -10.94 41.71
CA PHE A 615 -46.33 -9.89 42.73
C PHE A 615 -47.79 -9.53 42.97
N ASP A 616 -48.24 -9.67 44.21
CA ASP A 616 -49.57 -9.23 44.65
C ASP A 616 -49.40 -7.99 45.55
N GLU A 617 -50.33 -7.04 45.47
CA GLU A 617 -50.28 -5.86 46.33
C GLU A 617 -50.47 -6.31 47.79
N ALA A 618 -49.52 -5.95 48.65
CA ALA A 618 -49.64 -6.21 50.08
C ALA A 618 -50.90 -5.50 50.61
N THR A 619 -51.95 -6.27 50.89
CA THR A 619 -53.08 -5.77 51.67
C THR A 619 -52.59 -5.49 53.08
N GLN A 620 -52.89 -4.28 53.55
CA GLN A 620 -52.39 -3.66 54.80
C GLN A 620 -52.37 -4.55 56.02
#